data_AF-A0A5K1G5E2-F1
#
_entry.id   AF-A0A5K1G5E2-F1
#
_cell.length_a   1.000
_cell.length_b   1.000
_cell.length_c   1.000
_cell.angle_alpha   90.00
_cell.angle_beta   90.00
_cell.angle_gamma   90.00
#
_symmetry.space_group_name_H-M   'P 1'
#
loop_
_entity.id
_entity.type
_entity.pdbx_description
1 polymer ?
#
loop_
_entity_poly.entity_id
_entity_poly.type
_entity_poly.pdbx_seq_one_letter_code
_entity_poly.pdbx_strand_id
1 'polypeptide(L)' 'ERSKILLRFADLLEKHSDELSALETWDNGKPYEQTSKVEVPMLIRCIRYYA' A
#
# COMPACT_ATOMS: atom_id res chain seq x y z
N GLU A 1 -18.83 11.11 -3.11
CA GLU A 1 -17.58 11.90 -3.14
C GLU A 1 -16.40 11.29 -2.37
N ARG A 2 -16.43 11.15 -1.03
CA ARG A 2 -15.30 10.59 -0.24
C ARG A 2 -14.82 9.22 -0.72
N SER A 3 -15.75 8.30 -1.01
CA SER A 3 -15.47 6.97 -1.53
C SER A 3 -14.62 6.97 -2.80
N LYS A 4 -14.98 7.83 -3.78
CA LYS A 4 -14.26 7.94 -5.05
C LYS A 4 -12.81 8.41 -4.86
N ILE A 5 -12.57 9.29 -3.87
CA ILE A 5 -11.23 9.77 -3.54
C ILE A 5 -10.41 8.63 -2.94
N LEU A 6 -10.99 7.84 -2.03
CA LEU A 6 -10.31 6.70 -1.41
C LEU A 6 -10.01 5.59 -2.41
N LEU A 7 -10.91 5.31 -3.35
CA LEU A 7 -10.66 4.36 -4.44
C LEU A 7 -9.49 4.84 -5.32
N ARG A 8 -9.50 6.11 -5.73
CA ARG A 8 -8.39 6.69 -6.50
C ARG A 8 -7.07 6.67 -5.73
N PHE A 9 -7.12 6.87 -4.40
CA PHE A 9 -5.93 6.77 -3.55
C PHE A 9 -5.41 5.34 -3.49
N ALA A 10 -6.28 4.34 -3.34
CA ALA A 10 -5.90 2.93 -3.39
C ALA A 10 -5.24 2.55 -4.73
N ASP A 11 -5.76 3.06 -5.85
CA ASP A 11 -5.16 2.81 -7.17
C ASP A 11 -3.76 3.43 -7.29
N LEU A 12 -3.53 4.60 -6.69
CA LEU A 12 -2.19 5.22 -6.63
C LEU A 12 -1.23 4.43 -5.73
N LEU A 13 -1.69 3.95 -4.58
CA LEU A 13 -0.89 3.10 -3.70
C LEU A 13 -0.45 1.81 -4.40
N GLU A 14 -1.36 1.19 -5.17
CA GLU A 14 -1.07 0.00 -5.95
C GLU A 14 -0.07 0.27 -7.08
N LYS A 15 -0.19 1.41 -7.78
CA LYS A 15 0.78 1.82 -8.79
C LYS A 15 2.20 2.00 -8.24
N HIS A 16 2.32 2.47 -7.00
CA HIS A 16 3.60 2.77 -6.34
C HIS A 16 3.98 1.70 -5.29
N SER A 17 3.42 0.49 -5.37
CA SER A 17 3.59 -0.52 -4.33
C SER A 17 5.05 -0.95 -4.12
N ASP A 18 5.85 -1.01 -5.17
CA ASP A 18 7.27 -1.37 -5.09
C ASP A 18 8.09 -0.28 -4.37
N GLU A 19 7.89 0.99 -4.74
CA GLU A 19 8.57 2.13 -4.10
C GLU A 19 8.19 2.22 -2.61
N LEU A 20 6.90 2.06 -2.30
CA LEU A 20 6.41 2.02 -0.91
C LEU A 20 7.02 0.86 -0.13
N SER A 21 7.14 -0.32 -0.75
CA SER A 21 7.72 -1.49 -0.11
C SER A 21 9.22 -1.31 0.17
N ALA A 22 9.95 -0.68 -0.75
CA ALA A 22 11.37 -0.38 -0.57
C ALA A 22 11.58 0.64 0.55
N LEU A 23 10.77 1.70 0.61
CA LEU A 23 10.84 2.72 1.65
C LEU A 23 10.56 2.13 3.04
N GLU A 24 9.48 1.36 3.19
CA GLU A 24 9.11 0.71 4.44
C GLU A 24 10.17 -0.33 4.88
N THR A 25 10.78 -1.03 3.92
CA THR A 25 11.91 -1.93 4.18
C THR A 25 13.14 -1.17 4.70
N TRP A 26 13.45 -0.01 4.10
CA TRP A 26 14.59 0.81 4.53
C TRP A 26 14.37 1.47 5.89
N ASP A 27 13.14 1.90 6.18
CA ASP A 27 12.82 2.58 7.44
C ASP A 27 12.69 1.59 8.60
N ASN A 28 11.98 0.48 8.40
CA ASN A 28 11.71 -0.50 9.47
C ASN A 28 12.68 -1.69 9.50
N GLY A 29 13.55 -1.85 8.50
CA GLY A 29 14.53 -2.94 8.42
C GLY A 29 13.92 -4.34 8.18
N LYS A 30 12.65 -4.42 7.79
CA LYS A 30 11.96 -5.69 7.48
C LYS A 30 12.43 -6.25 6.14
N PRO A 31 12.32 -7.57 5.89
CA PRO A 31 12.59 -8.11 4.56
C PRO A 31 11.64 -7.52 3.52
N TYR A 32 12.18 -7.09 2.37
CA TYR A 32 11.38 -6.55 1.25
C TYR A 32 10.24 -7.46 0.84
N GLU A 33 10.46 -8.76 0.86
CA GLU A 33 9.45 -9.76 0.50
C GLU A 33 8.25 -9.75 1.47
N GLN A 34 8.49 -9.53 2.77
CA GLN A 34 7.42 -9.40 3.75
C GLN A 34 6.58 -8.15 3.48
N THR A 35 7.25 -7.00 3.27
CA THR A 35 6.56 -5.74 3.06
C THR A 35 5.80 -5.72 1.72
N SER A 36 6.42 -6.18 0.63
CA SER A 36 5.82 -6.19 -0.71
C SER A 36 4.69 -7.19 -0.90
N LYS A 37 4.77 -8.37 -0.27
CA LYS A 37 3.74 -9.42 -0.45
C LYS A 37 2.64 -9.39 0.59
N VAL A 38 2.87 -8.78 1.75
CA VAL A 38 1.92 -8.83 2.87
C VAL A 38 1.46 -7.43 3.26
N GLU A 39 2.38 -6.56 3.66
CA GLU A 39 2.03 -5.29 4.33
C GLU A 39 1.38 -4.29 3.36
N VAL A 40 2.05 -4.00 2.24
CA VAL A 40 1.54 -3.04 1.23
C VAL A 40 0.23 -3.53 0.59
N PRO A 41 0.08 -4.80 0.19
CA PRO A 41 -1.20 -5.32 -0.30
C PRO A 41 -2.31 -5.28 0.75
N MET A 42 -2.00 -5.55 2.03
CA MET A 42 -2.98 -5.48 3.12
C MET A 42 -3.46 -4.03 3.30
N LEU A 43 -2.54 -3.06 3.31
CA LEU A 43 -2.87 -1.64 3.41
C LEU A 43 -3.82 -1.21 2.29
N ILE A 44 -3.50 -1.54 1.03
CA ILE A 44 -4.34 -1.20 -0.14
C ILE A 44 -5.74 -1.81 0.03
N ARG A 45 -5.82 -3.08 0.46
CA ARG A 45 -7.12 -3.75 0.69
C ARG A 45 -7.93 -3.05 1.77
N CYS A 46 -7.31 -2.61 2.86
CA CYS A 46 -7.97 -1.86 3.92
C CYS A 46 -8.52 -0.53 3.39
N ILE A 47 -7.74 0.22 2.62
CA ILE A 47 -8.21 1.49 2.04
C ILE A 47 -9.40 1.25 1.09
N ARG A 48 -9.34 0.20 0.25
CA ARG A 48 -10.47 -0.17 -0.64
C ARG A 48 -11.72 -0.58 0.15
N TYR A 49 -11.58 -1.22 1.31
CA TYR A 49 -12.71 -1.62 2.15
C TYR A 49 -13.42 -0.42 2.79
N TYR A 50 -12.68 0.60 3.20
CA TYR A 50 -13.24 1.81 3.81
C TYR A 50 -13.70 2.88 2.81
N ALA A 51 -13.38 2.69 1.53
CA ALA A 51 -13.80 3.58 0.45
C ALA A 51 -15.31 3.46 0.21
#